data_AF-A0A496Q6F1-F1
#
_entry.id   AF-A0A496Q6F1-F1
#
_cell.length_a   1.000
_cell.length_b   1.000
_cell.length_c   1.000
_cell.angle_alpha   90.00
_cell.angle_beta   90.00
_cell.angle_gamma   90.00
#
_symmetry.space_group_name_H-M   'P 1'
#
loop_
_entity.id
_entity.type
_entity.pdbx_description
1 polymer ?
#
loop_
_entity_poly.entity_id
_entity_poly.type
_entity_poly.pdbx_seq_one_letter_code
_entity_poly.pdbx_strand_id
1 'polypeptide(L)' 'DDKITAIEIKSSMSKYDVYAYDKKVSFFERRNQVKVDRKLIITPMLDPRAEELVQSLGMKVYSSCYDWGDEEQNKS' A
#
# COMPACT_ATOMS: atom_id res chain seq x y z
N ASP A 1 7.83 18.63 8.93
CA ASP A 1 7.96 17.17 8.98
C ASP A 1 7.69 16.60 7.60
N ASP A 2 8.74 16.07 6.98
CA ASP A 2 8.62 15.43 5.65
C ASP A 2 8.00 14.05 5.83
N LYS A 3 6.83 13.83 5.21
CA LYS A 3 6.16 12.53 5.22
C LYS A 3 6.69 11.62 4.11
N ILE A 4 7.03 10.39 4.45
CA ILE A 4 7.53 9.38 3.52
C ILE A 4 6.39 8.43 3.17
N THR A 5 6.14 8.27 1.87
CA THR A 5 5.13 7.35 1.35
C THR A 5 5.81 6.33 0.44
N ALA A 6 5.66 5.05 0.76
CA ALA A 6 6.08 3.97 -0.11
C ALA A 6 4.92 3.58 -1.02
N ILE A 7 5.21 3.31 -2.29
CA ILE A 7 4.20 2.91 -3.28
C ILE A 7 4.74 1.74 -4.10
N GLU A 8 3.93 0.69 -4.27
CA GLU A 8 4.17 -0.34 -5.29
C GLU A 8 3.06 -0.28 -6.34
N ILE A 9 3.46 -0.20 -7.61
CA ILE A 9 2.56 -0.14 -8.77
C ILE A 9 2.77 -1.41 -9.59
N LYS A 10 1.70 -2.17 -9.82
CA LYS A 10 1.75 -3.40 -10.60
C LYS A 10 0.41 -3.65 -11.28
N SER A 11 0.40 -4.25 -12.47
CA SER A 11 -0.85 -4.57 -13.18
C SER A 11 -1.67 -5.69 -12.49
N SER A 12 -1.02 -6.51 -11.68
CA SER A 12 -1.67 -7.52 -10.85
C SER A 12 -0.78 -7.84 -9.64
N MET A 13 -1.39 -8.09 -8.47
CA MET A 13 -0.68 -8.47 -7.25
C MET A 13 -1.32 -9.67 -6.58
N SER A 14 -0.49 -10.68 -6.30
CA SER A 14 -0.82 -11.82 -5.45
C SER A 14 -0.53 -11.52 -3.97
N LYS A 15 -0.97 -12.43 -3.08
CA LYS A 15 -0.57 -12.41 -1.65
C LYS A 15 0.95 -12.40 -1.45
N TYR A 16 1.71 -13.07 -2.32
CA TYR A 16 3.18 -13.08 -2.26
C TYR A 16 3.78 -11.73 -2.65
N ASP A 17 3.19 -11.04 -3.63
CA ASP A 17 3.62 -9.69 -4.01
C ASP A 17 3.41 -8.70 -2.86
N VAL A 18 2.31 -8.82 -2.11
CA VAL A 18 2.04 -8.00 -0.90
C VAL A 18 3.11 -8.22 0.17
N TYR A 19 3.47 -9.48 0.47
CA TYR A 19 4.57 -9.76 1.40
C TYR A 19 5.93 -9.26 0.89
N ALA A 20 6.19 -9.37 -0.41
CA ALA A 20 7.40 -8.85 -1.00
C ALA A 20 7.49 -7.33 -0.85
N TYR A 21 6.37 -6.63 -1.09
CA TYR A 21 6.26 -5.19 -0.88
C TYR A 21 6.56 -4.80 0.57
N ASP A 22 5.95 -5.48 1.55
CA ASP A 22 6.17 -5.19 2.97
C ASP A 22 7.66 -5.36 3.39
N LYS A 23 8.31 -6.40 2.86
CA LYS A 23 9.75 -6.62 3.06
C LYS A 23 10.61 -5.52 2.43
N LYS A 24 10.24 -5.01 1.25
CA LYS A 24 10.93 -3.87 0.61
C LYS A 24 10.81 -2.62 1.47
N VAL A 25 9.62 -2.33 2.00
CA VAL A 25 9.40 -1.20 2.91
C VAL A 25 10.25 -1.35 4.16
N SER A 26 10.20 -2.51 4.81
CA SER A 26 11.00 -2.80 6.01
C SER A 26 12.50 -2.67 5.75
N PHE A 27 12.97 -3.10 4.57
CA PHE A 27 14.36 -2.93 4.17
C PHE A 27 14.73 -1.45 3.99
N PHE A 28 13.86 -0.67 3.32
CA PHE A 28 14.05 0.76 3.12
C PHE A 28 14.12 1.51 4.45
N GLU A 29 13.21 1.24 5.38
CA GLU A 29 13.22 1.85 6.73
C GLU A 29 14.53 1.58 7.45
N ARG A 30 14.96 0.31 7.52
CA ARG A 30 16.20 -0.08 8.20
C ARG A 30 17.43 0.54 7.56
N ARG A 31 17.50 0.56 6.23
CA ARG A 31 18.65 1.06 5.49
C ARG A 31 18.83 2.57 5.64
N ASN A 32 17.73 3.32 5.65
CA ASN A 32 17.77 4.78 5.68
C ASN A 32 17.52 5.36 7.08
N GLN A 33 17.27 4.52 8.08
CA GLN A 33 16.94 4.93 9.46
C GLN A 33 15.74 5.89 9.51
N VAL A 34 14.75 5.64 8.65
CA VAL A 34 13.51 6.41 8.56
C VAL A 34 12.29 5.53 8.85
N LYS A 35 11.15 6.18 9.07
CA LYS A 35 9.85 5.52 9.12
C LYS A 35 9.00 5.91 7.93
N VAL A 36 8.34 4.93 7.33
CA VAL A 36 7.37 5.14 6.26
C VAL A 36 6.02 5.41 6.91
N ASP A 37 5.44 6.58 6.64
CA ASP A 37 4.16 6.99 7.19
C ASP A 37 2.98 6.29 6.51
N ARG A 38 3.13 5.96 5.22
CA ARG A 38 2.04 5.40 4.39
C ARG A 38 2.58 4.36 3.41
N LYS A 39 1.89 3.22 3.33
CA LYS A 39 2.15 2.14 2.36
C LYS A 39 0.98 2.03 1.39
N LEU A 40 1.23 2.27 0.11
CA LEU A 40 0.20 2.25 -0.93
C LEU A 40 0.48 1.16 -1.97
N ILE A 41 -0.58 0.51 -2.40
CA ILE A 41 -0.58 -0.40 -3.55
C ILE A 41 -1.46 0.24 -4.63
N ILE A 42 -0.96 0.33 -5.85
CA ILE A 42 -1.74 0.75 -7.01
C ILE A 42 -1.78 -0.43 -7.99
N THR A 43 -2.92 -1.11 -8.06
CA THR A 43 -3.09 -2.29 -8.92
C THR A 43 -4.54 -2.44 -9.37
N PRO A 44 -4.82 -2.55 -10.68
CA PRO A 44 -6.18 -2.82 -11.15
C PRO A 44 -6.67 -4.22 -10.76
N MET A 45 -5.77 -5.12 -10.33
CA MET A 45 -6.11 -6.49 -9.96
C MET A 45 -5.33 -6.90 -8.70
N LEU A 46 -6.01 -6.90 -7.56
CA LEU A 46 -5.52 -7.55 -6.34
C LEU A 46 -6.16 -8.93 -6.24
N ASP A 47 -5.38 -9.96 -5.94
CA ASP A 47 -5.91 -11.27 -5.59
C ASP A 47 -6.82 -11.13 -4.36
N PRO A 48 -8.10 -11.56 -4.41
CA PRO A 48 -9.02 -11.44 -3.27
C PRO A 48 -8.48 -12.06 -1.98
N ARG A 49 -7.64 -13.09 -2.09
CA ARG A 49 -6.99 -13.75 -0.95
C ARG A 49 -5.93 -12.88 -0.25
N ALA A 50 -5.60 -11.72 -0.82
CA ALA A 50 -4.63 -10.77 -0.29
C ALA A 50 -5.29 -9.56 0.40
N GLU A 51 -6.61 -9.37 0.29
CA GLU A 51 -7.31 -8.21 0.85
C GLU A 51 -7.13 -8.09 2.37
N GLU A 52 -7.36 -9.18 3.11
CA GLU A 52 -7.17 -9.22 4.57
C GLU A 52 -5.69 -8.97 4.95
N LEU A 53 -4.75 -9.45 4.12
CA LEU A 53 -3.32 -9.24 4.36
C LEU A 53 -2.95 -7.76 4.21
N VAL A 54 -3.43 -7.11 3.15
CA VAL A 54 -3.20 -5.67 2.93
C VAL A 54 -3.71 -4.85 4.12
N GLN A 55 -4.93 -5.14 4.60
CA GLN A 55 -5.52 -4.45 5.74
C GLN A 55 -4.72 -4.68 7.02
N SER A 56 -4.35 -5.93 7.33
CA SER A 56 -3.57 -6.26 8.53
C SER A 56 -2.16 -5.68 8.52
N LEU A 57 -1.59 -5.42 7.34
CA LEU A 57 -0.30 -4.72 7.18
C LEU A 57 -0.43 -3.19 7.16
N GLY A 58 -1.63 -2.63 7.30
CA GLY A 58 -1.85 -1.17 7.27
C GLY A 58 -1.54 -0.55 5.90
N MET A 59 -1.79 -1.27 4.83
CA MET A 59 -1.61 -0.81 3.45
C MET A 59 -2.95 -0.31 2.89
N LYS A 60 -2.89 0.69 2.01
CA LYS A 60 -4.06 1.13 1.24
C LYS A 60 -3.92 0.69 -0.22
N VAL A 61 -5.00 0.22 -0.82
CA VAL A 61 -5.04 -0.19 -2.23
C VAL A 61 -5.85 0.81 -3.03
N TYR A 62 -5.33 1.18 -4.20
CA TYR A 62 -6.04 1.90 -5.24
C TYR A 62 -6.08 1.00 -6.47
N SER A 63 -7.28 0.58 -6.82
CA SER A 63 -7.59 -0.29 -7.96
C SER A 63 -8.13 0.47 -9.18
N SER A 64 -8.62 1.68 -8.96
CA SER A 64 -9.19 2.52 -10.00
C SER A 64 -8.89 4.00 -9.76
N CYS A 65 -9.00 4.80 -10.83
CA CYS A 65 -8.94 6.26 -10.74
C CYS A 65 -10.12 6.85 -9.94
N TYR A 66 -11.20 6.10 -9.74
CA TYR A 66 -12.34 6.51 -8.91
C TYR A 66 -12.09 6.37 -7.40
N ASP A 67 -11.11 5.56 -7.00
CA ASP A 67 -10.75 5.36 -5.58
C ASP A 67 -10.12 6.63 -4.96
N TRP A 68 -9.85 7.65 -5.78
CA TRP A 68 -9.28 8.94 -5.40
C TRP A 68 -10.31 9.94 -4.82
N GLY A 69 -11.59 9.58 -4.69
CA GLY A 69 -12.65 10.50 -4.22
C GLY A 69 -13.32 10.16 -2.87
N ASP A 70 -13.11 8.96 -2.33
CA ASP A 70 -13.96 8.44 -1.25
C ASP A 70 -13.47 8.82 0.16
N GLU A 71 -12.25 9.34 0.32
CA GLU A 71 -11.72 9.75 1.62
C GLU A 71 -12.15 11.16 2.07
N GLU A 72 -12.62 12.01 1.16
CA GLU A 72 -13.07 13.37 1.50
C GLU A 72 -14.53 13.39 2.01
N GLN A 73 -15.34 12.37 1.72
CA GLN A 73 -16.76 12.33 2.09
C GLN A 73 -17.04 11.77 3.50
N ASN A 74 -16.05 11.17 4.16
CA ASN A 74 -16.23 10.53 5.48
C ASN A 74 -15.58 11.33 6.64
N LYS A 75 -15.30 12.62 6.41
CA LYS A 75 -14.83 13.60 7.41
C LYS A 75 -15.89 14.66 7.75
N SER A 76 -17.18 14.27 7.78
CA SER A 76 -18.27 15.09 8.32
C SER A 76 -18.68 14.63 9.71
#